data_AF-A0A9P1C3A7-F1
#
_entry.id   AF-A0A9P1C3A7-F1
#
_cell.length_a   1.000
_cell.length_b   1.000
_cell.length_c   1.000
_cell.angle_alpha   90.00
_cell.angle_beta   90.00
_cell.angle_gamma   90.00
#
_symmetry.space_group_name_H-M   'P 1'
#
loop_
_entity.id
_entity.type
_entity.pdbx_description
1 polymer ?
#
loop_
_entity_poly.entity_id
_entity_poly.type
_entity_poly.pdbx_seq_one_letter_code
_entity_poly.pdbx_strand_id
1 'polypeptide(L)'
;MAPMDEAAPESLVDTILFVDVDGVLNVGIYDPFDAPILLKSSELSMAREIVAMDYRGFDSATAYKICALAATPADPESTATFEALASHDQLSKVLVGRLSELIQEAGPKCHVVLSSSWRKKQHLKRRQRLELDLSEALGRYFTFHDVTQLTPELHAGDRLQAIRSYLQDFAGANLCGAGELKVIVVDDFFLSPLSYADPFRITGAPGVPGGELHTLEEVEDYLLQPLGEMGIEASAKVLHCYRKVVTTNGLVLQVGMGLSNGLLKDAKEFLSNPNSPEAMKKPPPYREPPIEKSFFQLLATFA
;
A
#
# COMPACT_ATOMS: atom_id res chain seq x y z
N MET A 1 54.31 14.13 -8.84
CA MET A 1 52.87 14.29 -9.08
C MET A 1 52.18 13.14 -8.40
N ALA A 2 51.48 13.40 -7.30
CA ALA A 2 50.63 12.38 -6.67
C ALA A 2 49.41 12.16 -7.57
N PRO A 3 48.95 10.90 -7.76
CA PRO A 3 47.68 10.66 -8.42
C PRO A 3 46.60 11.37 -7.61
N MET A 4 45.86 12.26 -8.27
CA MET A 4 44.62 12.78 -7.68
C MET A 4 43.66 11.59 -7.63
N ASP A 5 43.34 11.15 -6.41
CA ASP A 5 42.24 10.21 -6.17
C ASP A 5 40.99 10.81 -6.80
N GLU A 6 40.60 10.25 -7.94
CA GLU A 6 39.33 10.53 -8.60
C GLU A 6 38.25 9.97 -7.69
N ALA A 7 37.70 10.82 -6.83
CA ALA A 7 36.64 10.45 -5.90
C ALA A 7 35.50 9.81 -6.70
N ALA A 8 35.20 8.54 -6.40
CA ALA A 8 34.09 7.85 -7.02
C ALA A 8 32.82 8.70 -6.89
N PRO A 9 32.02 8.83 -7.96
CA PRO A 9 30.81 9.63 -7.94
C PRO A 9 29.92 9.15 -6.78
N GLU A 10 29.56 10.08 -5.87
CA GLU A 10 28.66 9.76 -4.77
C GLU A 10 27.34 9.19 -5.32
N SER A 11 26.85 8.10 -4.72
CA SER A 11 25.57 7.51 -5.11
C SER A 11 24.46 8.55 -5.04
N LEU A 12 23.60 8.59 -6.05
CA LEU A 12 22.49 9.54 -6.13
C LEU A 12 21.26 9.05 -5.35
N VAL A 13 20.97 7.75 -5.37
CA VAL A 13 19.78 7.16 -4.72
C VAL A 13 20.12 5.82 -4.08
N ASP A 14 19.72 5.66 -2.81
CA ASP A 14 19.89 4.41 -2.05
C ASP A 14 18.53 3.73 -1.79
N THR A 15 17.42 4.47 -1.87
CA THR A 15 16.07 3.92 -1.64
C THR A 15 15.07 4.51 -2.62
N ILE A 16 14.21 3.68 -3.20
CA ILE A 16 13.04 4.09 -3.99
C ILE A 16 11.78 3.70 -3.23
N LEU A 17 10.88 4.66 -3.03
CA LEU A 17 9.61 4.47 -2.35
C LEU A 17 8.45 4.73 -3.31
N PHE A 18 7.75 3.67 -3.71
CA PHE A 18 6.51 3.77 -4.48
C PHE A 18 5.31 3.91 -3.55
N VAL A 19 4.43 4.86 -3.84
CA VAL A 19 3.27 5.16 -2.99
C VAL A 19 1.98 5.20 -3.81
N ASP A 20 1.03 4.33 -3.46
CA ASP A 20 -0.36 4.46 -3.87
C ASP A 20 -1.16 5.32 -2.88
N VAL A 21 -1.34 6.60 -3.18
CA VAL A 21 -2.06 7.54 -2.29
C VAL A 21 -3.48 7.08 -1.94
N ASP A 22 -4.20 6.45 -2.88
CA ASP A 22 -5.61 6.12 -2.69
C ASP A 22 -5.79 5.00 -1.65
N GLY A 23 -4.98 3.94 -1.71
CA GLY A 23 -5.00 2.81 -0.78
C GLY A 23 -4.15 2.98 0.49
N VAL A 24 -3.21 3.92 0.50
CA VAL A 24 -2.23 4.08 1.59
C VAL A 24 -2.59 5.22 2.55
N LEU A 25 -3.12 6.32 2.04
CA LEU A 25 -3.39 7.53 2.82
C LEU A 25 -4.87 7.71 3.18
N ASN A 26 -5.66 6.67 2.92
CA ASN A 26 -7.06 6.56 3.31
C ASN A 26 -7.36 5.16 3.82
N VAL A 27 -8.53 5.04 4.45
CA VAL A 27 -9.14 3.75 4.75
C VAL A 27 -10.35 3.58 3.83
N GLY A 28 -10.41 2.46 3.11
CA GLY A 28 -11.47 2.16 2.15
C GLY A 28 -12.08 0.79 2.39
N ILE A 29 -13.40 0.67 2.24
CA ILE A 29 -14.11 -0.62 2.23
C ILE A 29 -14.39 -0.98 0.78
N TYR A 30 -14.01 -2.18 0.36
CA TYR A 30 -14.36 -2.69 -0.97
C TYR A 30 -15.88 -2.75 -1.12
N ASP A 31 -16.36 -2.20 -2.24
CA ASP A 31 -17.73 -2.38 -2.70
C ASP A 31 -17.72 -3.08 -4.06
N PRO A 32 -18.35 -4.26 -4.21
CA PRO A 32 -18.33 -4.99 -5.48
C PRO A 32 -19.11 -4.29 -6.60
N PHE A 33 -19.93 -3.28 -6.30
CA PHE A 33 -20.80 -2.63 -7.28
C PHE A 33 -20.41 -1.19 -7.60
N ASP A 34 -19.51 -0.59 -6.81
CA ASP A 34 -19.14 0.82 -6.93
C ASP A 34 -17.67 1.05 -6.53
N ALA A 35 -17.24 2.30 -6.53
CA ALA A 35 -15.96 2.70 -5.97
C ALA A 35 -15.88 2.35 -4.47
N PRO A 36 -14.66 2.11 -3.93
CA PRO A 36 -14.48 1.85 -2.51
C PRO A 36 -15.11 2.93 -1.62
N ILE A 37 -15.79 2.48 -0.56
CA ILE A 37 -16.39 3.37 0.45
C ILE A 37 -15.27 3.90 1.34
N LEU A 38 -14.91 5.17 1.16
CA LEU A 38 -13.88 5.82 1.97
C LEU A 38 -14.39 6.15 3.36
N LEU A 39 -13.62 5.80 4.39
CA LEU A 39 -13.92 6.14 5.77
C LEU A 39 -13.54 7.60 6.05
N LYS A 40 -14.53 8.48 5.91
CA LYS A 40 -14.41 9.90 6.26
C LYS A 40 -15.17 10.21 7.53
N SER A 41 -14.73 11.21 8.29
CA SER A 41 -15.41 11.66 9.50
C SER A 41 -16.86 12.11 9.22
N SER A 42 -17.11 12.80 8.11
CA SER A 42 -18.46 13.23 7.72
C SER A 42 -19.39 12.06 7.40
N GLU A 43 -18.89 11.07 6.66
CA GLU A 43 -19.64 9.86 6.29
C GLU A 43 -19.91 8.99 7.51
N LEU A 44 -18.96 8.90 8.43
CA LEU A 44 -19.14 8.19 9.69
C LEU A 44 -20.21 8.84 10.57
N SER A 45 -20.25 10.18 10.65
CA SER A 45 -21.31 10.89 11.35
C SER A 45 -22.70 10.59 10.77
N MET A 46 -22.84 10.65 9.44
CA MET A 46 -24.10 10.32 8.77
C MET A 46 -24.48 8.84 8.95
N ALA A 47 -23.53 7.92 8.84
CA ALA A 47 -23.76 6.50 9.05
C ALA A 47 -24.27 6.20 10.47
N ARG A 48 -23.75 6.91 11.48
CA ARG A 48 -24.24 6.79 12.87
C ARG A 48 -25.68 7.25 13.02
N GLU A 49 -26.06 8.35 12.37
CA GLU A 49 -27.44 8.84 12.39
C GLU A 49 -28.39 7.83 11.74
N ILE A 50 -28.04 7.29 10.56
CA ILE A 50 -28.83 6.26 9.86
C ILE A 50 -29.03 5.02 10.74
N VAL A 51 -27.97 4.54 11.37
CA VAL A 51 -28.02 3.36 12.27
C VAL A 51 -28.85 3.66 13.53
N ALA A 52 -28.71 4.85 14.11
CA ALA A 52 -29.46 5.25 15.32
C ALA A 52 -30.98 5.38 15.06
N MET A 53 -31.38 5.72 13.83
CA MET A 53 -32.79 5.81 13.43
C MET A 53 -33.43 4.45 13.09
N ASP A 54 -32.68 3.34 13.17
CA ASP A 54 -33.08 2.02 12.62
C ASP A 54 -33.61 2.13 11.17
N TYR A 55 -33.01 3.01 10.37
CA TYR A 55 -33.43 3.21 8.98
C TYR A 55 -33.10 1.97 8.14
N ARG A 56 -34.09 1.47 7.39
CA ARG A 56 -33.98 0.23 6.57
C ARG A 56 -34.01 0.46 5.06
N GLY A 57 -33.73 1.67 4.61
CA GLY A 57 -33.65 1.97 3.18
C GLY A 57 -32.32 1.56 2.55
N PHE A 58 -32.09 2.02 1.33
CA PHE A 58 -30.98 1.59 0.48
C PHE A 58 -29.59 1.76 1.12
N ASP A 59 -29.36 2.88 1.81
CA ASP A 59 -28.05 3.22 2.39
C ASP A 59 -27.75 2.53 3.73
N SER A 60 -28.73 1.84 4.30
CA SER A 60 -28.60 1.19 5.62
C SER A 60 -27.43 0.22 5.68
N ALA A 61 -27.27 -0.62 4.65
CA ALA A 61 -26.19 -1.60 4.59
C ALA A 61 -24.80 -0.93 4.59
N THR A 62 -24.65 0.15 3.82
CA THR A 62 -23.40 0.94 3.77
C THR A 62 -23.11 1.61 5.11
N ALA A 63 -24.12 2.23 5.73
CA ALA A 63 -23.99 2.84 7.05
C ALA A 63 -23.56 1.82 8.11
N TYR A 64 -24.13 0.60 8.08
CA TYR A 64 -23.71 -0.48 8.98
C TYR A 64 -22.25 -0.90 8.75
N LYS A 65 -21.80 -1.05 7.50
CA LYS A 65 -20.40 -1.37 7.17
C LYS A 65 -19.44 -0.30 7.72
N ILE A 66 -19.74 0.98 7.50
CA ILE A 66 -18.94 2.12 7.96
C ILE A 66 -18.83 2.11 9.49
N CYS A 67 -19.96 2.03 10.19
CA CYS A 67 -19.98 1.99 11.66
C CYS A 67 -19.25 0.77 12.22
N ALA A 68 -19.43 -0.40 11.61
CA ALA A 68 -18.77 -1.63 12.05
C ALA A 68 -17.25 -1.55 11.85
N LEU A 69 -16.78 -1.04 10.71
CA LEU A 69 -15.35 -0.84 10.49
C LEU A 69 -14.78 0.18 11.48
N ALA A 70 -15.43 1.35 11.63
CA ALA A 70 -14.96 2.42 12.49
C ALA A 70 -14.76 2.00 13.95
N ALA A 71 -15.59 1.06 14.44
CA ALA A 71 -15.48 0.49 15.79
C ALA A 71 -14.47 -0.66 15.89
N THR A 72 -13.93 -1.15 14.77
CA THR A 72 -12.97 -2.26 14.76
C THR A 72 -11.54 -1.75 15.05
N PRO A 73 -10.74 -2.45 15.88
CA PRO A 73 -9.33 -2.12 16.09
C PRO A 73 -8.55 -2.08 14.77
N ALA A 74 -7.79 -1.02 14.54
CA ALA A 74 -7.02 -0.86 13.30
C ALA A 74 -5.81 -1.81 13.26
N ASP A 75 -5.18 -2.03 14.41
CA ASP A 75 -4.05 -2.92 14.59
C ASP A 75 -4.35 -3.90 15.76
N PRO A 76 -3.90 -5.17 15.70
CA PRO A 76 -4.13 -6.15 16.78
C PRO A 76 -3.59 -5.72 18.15
N GLU A 77 -2.49 -4.94 18.14
CA GLU A 77 -1.78 -4.50 19.34
C GLU A 77 -2.19 -3.08 19.79
N SER A 78 -3.05 -2.39 19.03
CA SER A 78 -3.44 -1.01 19.31
C SER A 78 -4.85 -0.93 19.89
N THR A 79 -5.06 0.03 20.79
CA THR A 79 -6.39 0.45 21.24
C THR A 79 -7.09 1.38 20.24
N ALA A 80 -6.36 1.90 19.25
CA ALA A 80 -6.94 2.75 18.22
C ALA A 80 -7.80 1.94 17.24
N THR A 81 -8.98 2.45 16.94
CA THR A 81 -9.88 1.87 15.93
C THR A 81 -9.66 2.53 14.56
N PHE A 82 -10.28 1.98 13.52
CA PHE A 82 -10.24 2.61 12.19
C PHE A 82 -10.83 4.04 12.17
N GLU A 83 -11.70 4.40 13.11
CA GLU A 83 -12.17 5.79 13.25
C GLU A 83 -11.02 6.79 13.46
N ALA A 84 -9.97 6.40 14.20
CA ALA A 84 -8.81 7.26 14.41
C ALA A 84 -8.01 7.52 13.12
N LEU A 85 -8.23 6.68 12.10
CA LEU A 85 -7.62 6.80 10.78
C LEU A 85 -8.55 7.48 9.76
N ALA A 86 -9.78 7.83 10.13
CA ALA A 86 -10.73 8.46 9.23
C ALA A 86 -10.20 9.81 8.70
N SER A 87 -10.36 10.04 7.41
CA SER A 87 -10.01 11.32 6.80
C SER A 87 -11.08 12.38 7.11
N HIS A 88 -10.64 13.61 7.37
CA HIS A 88 -11.60 14.72 7.56
C HIS A 88 -12.11 15.23 6.21
N ASP A 89 -11.27 15.19 5.18
CA ASP A 89 -11.56 15.66 3.83
C ASP A 89 -11.33 14.55 2.78
N GLN A 90 -10.08 14.32 2.43
CA GLN A 90 -9.62 13.41 1.40
C GLN A 90 -8.50 12.50 1.89
N LEU A 91 -7.70 12.91 2.87
CA LEU A 91 -6.56 12.14 3.36
C LEU A 91 -6.57 12.09 4.89
N SER A 92 -6.10 10.98 5.44
CA SER A 92 -5.93 10.84 6.89
C SER A 92 -4.63 11.52 7.33
N LYS A 93 -4.72 12.51 8.21
CA LYS A 93 -3.53 13.18 8.77
C LYS A 93 -2.59 12.21 9.49
N VAL A 94 -3.16 11.17 10.13
CA VAL A 94 -2.38 10.12 10.80
C VAL A 94 -1.58 9.33 9.77
N LEU A 95 -2.20 8.93 8.66
CA LEU A 95 -1.52 8.17 7.60
C LEU A 95 -0.47 9.02 6.86
N VAL A 96 -0.75 10.31 6.62
CA VAL A 96 0.24 11.27 6.08
C VAL A 96 1.44 11.39 7.02
N GLY A 97 1.21 11.50 8.34
CA GLY A 97 2.28 11.51 9.34
C GLY A 97 3.14 10.25 9.27
N ARG A 98 2.52 9.06 9.20
CA ARG A 98 3.24 7.79 9.06
C ARG A 98 4.06 7.70 7.77
N LEU A 99 3.53 8.18 6.64
CA LEU A 99 4.29 8.24 5.39
C LEU A 99 5.49 9.18 5.52
N SER A 100 5.33 10.33 6.20
CA SER A 100 6.43 11.25 6.44
C SER A 100 7.54 10.62 7.31
N GLU A 101 7.18 9.82 8.32
CA GLU A 101 8.13 9.05 9.12
C GLU A 101 8.88 8.02 8.28
N LEU A 102 8.18 7.30 7.38
CA LEU A 102 8.82 6.35 6.48
C LEU A 102 9.82 7.03 5.53
N ILE A 103 9.45 8.20 4.98
CA ILE A 103 10.35 8.99 4.13
C ILE A 103 11.59 9.47 4.91
N GLN A 104 11.44 9.85 6.18
CA GLN A 104 12.56 10.22 7.03
C GLN A 104 13.49 9.03 7.31
N GLU A 105 12.91 7.86 7.60
CA GLU A 105 13.68 6.64 7.87
C GLU A 105 14.47 6.18 6.63
N ALA A 106 13.90 6.33 5.43
CA ALA A 106 14.57 6.02 4.17
C ALA A 106 15.78 6.93 3.88
N GLY A 107 15.95 8.00 4.65
CA GLY A 107 17.13 8.85 4.61
C GLY A 107 17.13 9.90 3.49
N PRO A 108 18.23 10.67 3.36
CA PRO A 108 18.30 11.82 2.46
C PRO A 108 18.36 11.44 0.98
N LYS A 109 18.74 10.19 0.65
CA LYS A 109 18.83 9.65 -0.71
C LYS A 109 17.60 8.81 -1.10
N CYS A 110 16.45 9.14 -0.50
CA CYS A 110 15.17 8.50 -0.78
C CYS A 110 14.48 9.17 -1.98
N HIS A 111 14.20 8.37 -3.01
CA HIS A 111 13.49 8.76 -4.22
C HIS A 111 12.04 8.29 -4.16
N VAL A 112 11.13 9.22 -3.82
CA VAL A 112 9.70 8.93 -3.68
C VAL A 112 8.96 9.09 -5.01
N VAL A 113 8.36 8.01 -5.48
CA VAL A 113 7.64 7.90 -6.76
C VAL A 113 6.15 7.71 -6.52
N LEU A 114 5.33 8.53 -7.17
CA LEU A 114 3.88 8.36 -7.10
C LEU A 114 3.44 7.24 -8.04
N SER A 115 2.77 6.22 -7.51
CA SER A 115 2.25 5.08 -8.26
C SER A 115 0.74 4.92 -8.08
N SER A 116 -0.03 6.01 -7.98
CA SER A 116 -1.49 5.97 -7.78
C SER A 116 -2.30 6.53 -8.95
N SER A 117 -3.63 6.56 -8.84
CA SER A 117 -4.47 7.27 -9.82
C SER A 117 -4.16 8.78 -9.88
N TRP A 118 -3.52 9.36 -8.85
CA TRP A 118 -3.21 10.79 -8.74
C TRP A 118 -2.11 11.28 -9.69
N ARG A 119 -1.49 10.37 -10.45
CA ARG A 119 -0.61 10.71 -11.59
C ARG A 119 -1.37 11.44 -12.71
N LYS A 120 -2.69 11.26 -12.80
CA LYS A 120 -3.54 11.91 -13.83
C LYS A 120 -3.62 13.42 -13.59
N LYS A 121 -3.57 14.20 -14.69
CA LYS A 121 -3.62 15.68 -14.65
C LYS A 121 -4.79 16.26 -13.85
N GLN A 122 -5.95 15.59 -13.87
CA GLN A 122 -7.13 16.02 -13.13
C GLN A 122 -6.95 16.02 -11.60
N HIS A 123 -5.97 15.26 -11.08
CA HIS A 123 -5.66 15.19 -9.65
C HIS A 123 -4.48 16.09 -9.25
N LEU A 124 -3.95 16.93 -10.15
CA LEU A 124 -2.78 17.78 -9.89
C LEU A 124 -2.94 18.64 -8.63
N LYS A 125 -4.11 19.26 -8.45
CA LYS A 125 -4.39 20.08 -7.25
C LYS A 125 -4.36 19.27 -5.96
N ARG A 126 -4.84 18.02 -5.99
CA ARG A 126 -4.82 17.12 -4.84
C ARG A 126 -3.38 16.70 -4.52
N ARG A 127 -2.61 16.34 -5.54
CA ARG A 127 -1.18 16.03 -5.40
C ARG A 127 -0.41 17.19 -4.78
N GLN A 128 -0.58 18.41 -5.28
CA GLN A 128 0.05 19.62 -4.72
C GLN A 128 -0.32 19.86 -3.26
N ARG A 129 -1.58 19.57 -2.89
CA ARG A 129 -2.00 19.66 -1.50
C ARG A 129 -1.30 18.62 -0.62
N LEU A 130 -1.22 17.37 -1.07
CA LEU A 130 -0.47 16.33 -0.38
C LEU A 130 1.02 16.66 -0.24
N GLU A 131 1.65 17.20 -1.29
CA GLU A 131 3.06 17.64 -1.23
C GLU A 131 3.27 18.73 -0.17
N LEU A 132 2.31 19.64 0.00
CA LEU A 132 2.32 20.64 1.08
C LEU A 132 2.14 19.99 2.45
N ASP A 133 1.17 19.10 2.62
CA ASP A 133 0.91 18.42 3.89
C ASP A 133 2.12 17.55 4.31
N LEU A 134 2.77 16.88 3.35
CA LEU A 134 4.03 16.17 3.58
C LEU A 134 5.19 17.12 3.88
N SER A 135 5.28 18.27 3.22
CA SER A 135 6.31 19.27 3.51
C SER A 135 6.22 19.77 4.96
N GLU A 136 4.99 20.01 5.43
CA GLU A 136 4.71 20.41 6.82
C GLU A 136 5.12 19.30 7.80
N ALA A 137 4.70 18.05 7.55
CA ALA A 137 5.04 16.92 8.40
C ALA A 137 6.54 16.60 8.43
N LEU A 138 7.24 16.75 7.30
CA LEU A 138 8.68 16.52 7.17
C LEU A 138 9.52 17.67 7.73
N GLY A 139 8.93 18.86 7.95
CA GLY A 139 9.67 20.07 8.33
C GLY A 139 10.60 20.61 7.23
N ARG A 140 10.42 20.17 5.98
CA ARG A 140 11.21 20.58 4.81
C ARG A 140 10.36 20.53 3.54
N TYR A 141 10.76 21.26 2.52
CA TYR A 141 10.09 21.19 1.22
C TYR A 141 10.12 19.76 0.66
N PHE A 142 8.97 19.31 0.16
CA PHE A 142 8.78 18.01 -0.43
C PHE A 142 7.97 18.11 -1.72
N THR A 143 8.42 17.38 -2.74
CA THR A 143 7.66 17.02 -3.93
C THR A 143 7.94 15.58 -4.26
N PHE A 144 7.00 14.92 -4.96
CA PHE A 144 7.32 13.63 -5.56
C PHE A 144 8.47 13.80 -6.55
N HIS A 145 9.40 12.88 -6.54
CA HIS A 145 10.55 12.92 -7.44
C HIS A 145 10.14 12.52 -8.85
N ASP A 146 9.18 11.60 -8.94
CA ASP A 146 8.66 11.13 -10.21
C ASP A 146 7.24 10.51 -10.09
N VAL A 147 6.72 10.04 -11.22
CA VAL A 147 5.48 9.29 -11.35
C VAL A 147 5.71 8.06 -12.23
N THR A 148 5.10 6.93 -11.91
CA THR A 148 5.12 5.78 -12.85
C THR A 148 4.33 6.10 -14.12
N GLN A 149 4.59 5.38 -15.22
CA GLN A 149 3.92 5.61 -16.50
C GLN A 149 2.40 5.45 -16.38
N LEU A 150 1.64 6.38 -16.99
CA LEU A 150 0.19 6.32 -17.01
C LEU A 150 -0.33 5.30 -18.05
N THR A 151 -0.38 4.04 -17.65
CA THR A 151 -1.01 2.95 -18.41
C THR A 151 -2.42 2.65 -17.86
N PRO A 152 -3.32 2.04 -18.66
CA PRO A 152 -4.54 1.44 -18.12
C PRO A 152 -4.16 0.36 -17.11
N GLU A 153 -4.70 0.47 -15.90
CA GLU A 153 -4.48 -0.49 -14.83
C GLU A 153 -5.85 -0.92 -14.33
N LEU A 154 -6.18 -2.19 -14.53
CA LEU A 154 -7.45 -2.80 -14.17
C LEU A 154 -7.31 -3.70 -12.95
N HIS A 155 -6.10 -4.23 -12.71
CA HIS A 155 -5.81 -5.12 -11.59
C HIS A 155 -4.40 -4.91 -11.02
N ALA A 156 -4.14 -5.53 -9.86
CA ALA A 156 -2.85 -5.52 -9.16
C ALA A 156 -1.64 -5.76 -10.08
N GLY A 157 -1.74 -6.72 -11.00
CA GLY A 157 -0.66 -7.04 -11.92
C GLY A 157 -0.26 -5.91 -12.88
N ASP A 158 -1.22 -5.07 -13.32
CA ASP A 158 -0.92 -3.94 -14.20
C ASP A 158 -0.13 -2.86 -13.45
N ARG A 159 -0.51 -2.61 -12.19
CA ARG A 159 0.22 -1.72 -11.26
C ARG A 159 1.64 -2.21 -11.03
N LEU A 160 1.80 -3.51 -10.77
CA LEU A 160 3.12 -4.13 -10.60
C LEU A 160 3.98 -4.03 -11.85
N GLN A 161 3.39 -4.23 -13.03
CA GLN A 161 4.10 -4.06 -14.30
C GLN A 161 4.56 -2.61 -14.50
N ALA A 162 3.72 -1.62 -14.18
CA ALA A 162 4.10 -0.20 -14.26
C ALA A 162 5.26 0.16 -13.30
N ILE A 163 5.26 -0.39 -12.09
CA ILE A 163 6.35 -0.22 -11.12
C ILE A 163 7.63 -0.91 -11.63
N ARG A 164 7.52 -2.15 -12.12
CA ARG A 164 8.65 -2.91 -12.68
C ARG A 164 9.28 -2.19 -13.87
N SER A 165 8.47 -1.68 -14.80
CA SER A 165 8.97 -0.88 -15.93
C SER A 165 9.68 0.38 -15.46
N TYR A 166 9.15 1.07 -14.46
CA TYR A 166 9.83 2.22 -13.87
C TYR A 166 11.21 1.85 -13.31
N LEU A 167 11.31 0.75 -12.56
CA LEU A 167 12.59 0.28 -12.01
C LEU A 167 13.62 -0.04 -13.10
N GLN A 168 13.17 -0.68 -14.19
CA GLN A 168 14.03 -0.98 -15.33
C GLN A 168 14.56 0.30 -16.01
N ASP A 169 13.69 1.28 -16.24
CA ASP A 169 14.08 2.57 -16.83
C ASP A 169 15.01 3.36 -15.91
N PHE A 170 14.71 3.37 -14.60
CA PHE A 170 15.51 4.01 -13.57
C PHE A 170 16.94 3.42 -13.50
N ALA A 171 17.05 2.09 -13.53
CA ALA A 171 18.32 1.37 -13.58
C ALA A 171 19.10 1.68 -14.86
N GLY A 172 18.44 1.70 -16.02
CA GLY A 172 19.08 2.02 -17.31
C GLY A 172 19.65 3.44 -17.38
N ALA A 173 19.14 4.36 -16.57
CA ALA A 173 19.65 5.71 -16.46
C ALA A 173 20.91 5.84 -15.57
N ASN A 174 21.42 4.74 -15.00
CA ASN A 174 22.57 4.71 -14.08
C ASN A 174 22.42 5.65 -12.86
N LEU A 175 21.20 5.76 -12.34
CA LEU A 175 20.90 6.56 -11.15
C LEU A 175 21.19 5.80 -9.85
N CYS A 176 21.43 4.48 -9.94
CA CYS A 176 21.76 3.63 -8.81
C CYS A 176 23.19 3.88 -8.33
N GLY A 177 23.38 3.91 -7.02
CA GLY A 177 24.70 3.94 -6.40
C GLY A 177 25.53 2.68 -6.63
N ALA A 178 26.77 2.71 -6.14
CA ALA A 178 27.60 1.51 -6.02
C ALA A 178 27.15 0.55 -4.89
N GLY A 179 26.18 0.96 -4.07
CA GLY A 179 25.61 0.15 -2.99
C GLY A 179 24.32 -0.54 -3.39
N GLU A 180 23.77 -1.33 -2.46
CA GLU A 180 22.47 -1.98 -2.60
C GLU A 180 21.33 -0.95 -2.72
N LEU A 181 20.47 -1.13 -3.72
CA LEU A 181 19.24 -0.35 -3.88
C LEU A 181 18.09 -0.97 -3.09
N LYS A 182 17.46 -0.20 -2.20
CA LYS A 182 16.25 -0.63 -1.47
C LYS A 182 15.00 -0.15 -2.17
N VAL A 183 14.07 -1.05 -2.46
CA VAL A 183 12.77 -0.74 -3.07
C VAL A 183 11.67 -0.98 -2.08
N ILE A 184 10.86 0.03 -1.78
CA ILE A 184 9.66 -0.11 -0.95
C ILE A 184 8.44 0.20 -1.79
N VAL A 185 7.45 -0.69 -1.78
CA VAL A 185 6.16 -0.46 -2.43
C VAL A 185 5.08 -0.43 -1.36
N VAL A 186 4.39 0.70 -1.25
CA VAL A 186 3.26 0.88 -0.33
C VAL A 186 2.00 1.00 -1.17
N ASP A 187 1.18 -0.05 -1.18
CA ASP A 187 0.05 -0.18 -2.11
C ASP A 187 -1.01 -1.15 -1.55
N ASP A 188 -2.28 -0.90 -1.84
CA ASP A 188 -3.38 -1.83 -1.52
C ASP A 188 -3.77 -2.73 -2.71
N PHE A 189 -3.13 -2.50 -3.86
CA PHE A 189 -3.35 -3.16 -5.13
C PHE A 189 -4.83 -3.27 -5.51
N PHE A 190 -5.57 -2.17 -5.43
CA PHE A 190 -7.00 -2.10 -5.73
C PHE A 190 -7.85 -2.93 -4.77
N LEU A 191 -7.44 -2.99 -3.50
CA LEU A 191 -8.07 -3.83 -2.48
C LEU A 191 -8.09 -5.32 -2.84
N SER A 192 -7.10 -5.77 -3.63
CA SER A 192 -7.06 -7.15 -4.09
C SER A 192 -6.39 -8.04 -3.03
N PRO A 193 -7.02 -9.15 -2.59
CA PRO A 193 -6.30 -10.14 -1.79
C PRO A 193 -5.13 -10.72 -2.58
N LEU A 194 -4.05 -11.03 -1.87
CA LEU A 194 -2.95 -11.83 -2.39
C LEU A 194 -2.99 -13.19 -1.70
N SER A 195 -3.43 -14.22 -2.41
CA SER A 195 -3.50 -15.58 -1.89
C SER A 195 -3.33 -16.62 -2.99
N TYR A 196 -3.26 -17.90 -2.61
CA TYR A 196 -3.28 -18.98 -3.59
C TYR A 196 -4.60 -19.07 -4.37
N ALA A 197 -5.73 -18.71 -3.76
CA ALA A 197 -7.03 -18.70 -4.42
C ALA A 197 -7.21 -17.49 -5.35
N ASP A 198 -6.60 -16.36 -4.97
CA ASP A 198 -6.67 -15.09 -5.66
C ASP A 198 -5.24 -14.53 -5.86
N PRO A 199 -4.46 -15.08 -6.82
CA PRO A 199 -3.13 -14.58 -7.10
C PRO A 199 -3.16 -13.26 -7.88
N PHE A 200 -2.08 -12.50 -7.77
CA PHE A 200 -1.84 -11.40 -8.69
C PHE A 200 -1.40 -11.95 -10.05
N ARG A 201 -2.21 -11.69 -11.07
CA ARG A 201 -1.95 -12.12 -12.44
C ARG A 201 -1.14 -11.08 -13.18
N ILE A 202 0.05 -11.46 -13.63
CA ILE A 202 0.91 -10.63 -14.46
C ILE A 202 0.59 -10.90 -15.92
N THR A 203 0.20 -9.86 -16.65
CA THR A 203 0.04 -9.93 -18.10
C THR A 203 1.42 -9.97 -18.76
N GLY A 204 1.69 -11.06 -19.49
CA GLY A 204 2.89 -11.13 -20.32
C GLY A 204 2.82 -10.16 -21.49
N ALA A 205 3.97 -9.81 -22.05
CA ALA A 205 4.03 -9.10 -23.32
C ALA A 205 3.34 -9.92 -24.44
N PRO A 206 2.90 -9.30 -25.54
CA PRO A 206 2.31 -10.05 -26.66
C PRO A 206 3.19 -11.24 -27.09
N GLY A 207 2.68 -12.46 -26.95
CA GLY A 207 3.40 -13.70 -27.28
C GLY A 207 4.25 -14.28 -26.14
N VAL A 208 4.32 -13.64 -24.98
CA VAL A 208 4.96 -14.16 -23.77
C VAL A 208 3.85 -14.54 -22.78
N PRO A 209 3.80 -15.78 -22.28
CA PRO A 209 2.83 -16.17 -21.27
C PRO A 209 3.01 -15.33 -20.00
N GLY A 210 1.89 -14.91 -19.41
CA GLY A 210 1.87 -14.26 -18.10
C GLY A 210 2.28 -15.20 -16.97
N GLY A 211 2.26 -14.66 -15.75
CA GLY A 211 2.53 -15.42 -14.53
C GLY A 211 1.49 -15.15 -13.45
N GLU A 212 1.50 -15.97 -12.41
CA GLU A 212 0.72 -15.76 -11.19
C GLU A 212 1.69 -15.59 -10.03
N LEU A 213 1.39 -14.64 -9.15
CA LEU A 213 2.14 -14.37 -7.92
C LEU A 213 1.18 -14.62 -6.75
N HIS A 214 1.57 -15.49 -5.82
CA HIS A 214 0.75 -15.98 -4.72
C HIS A 214 1.19 -15.43 -3.37
N THR A 215 2.42 -14.95 -3.26
CA THR A 215 2.99 -14.42 -2.00
C THR A 215 3.69 -13.08 -2.22
N LEU A 216 3.90 -12.32 -1.14
CA LEU A 216 4.59 -11.03 -1.24
C LEU A 216 6.05 -11.20 -1.67
N GLU A 217 6.70 -12.29 -1.27
CA GLU A 217 8.06 -12.62 -1.68
C GLU A 217 8.14 -12.83 -3.20
N GLU A 218 7.17 -13.52 -3.80
CA GLU A 218 7.11 -13.67 -5.26
C GLU A 218 6.89 -12.32 -5.97
N VAL A 219 6.13 -11.41 -5.35
CA VAL A 219 5.97 -10.03 -5.85
C VAL A 219 7.27 -9.24 -5.74
N GLU A 220 7.97 -9.33 -4.62
CA GLU A 220 9.26 -8.68 -4.39
C GLU A 220 10.30 -9.19 -5.41
N ASP A 221 10.43 -10.51 -5.58
CA ASP A 221 11.31 -11.13 -6.58
C ASP A 221 10.95 -10.68 -8.01
N TYR A 222 9.65 -10.62 -8.33
CA TYR A 222 9.18 -10.13 -9.63
C TYR A 222 9.60 -8.69 -9.90
N LEU A 223 9.58 -7.82 -8.90
CA LEU A 223 9.99 -6.42 -9.03
C LEU A 223 11.52 -6.28 -9.20
N LEU A 224 12.29 -7.12 -8.52
CA LEU A 224 13.76 -7.07 -8.52
C LEU A 224 14.41 -7.74 -9.73
N GLN A 225 13.73 -8.70 -10.37
CA GLN A 225 14.28 -9.45 -11.51
C GLN A 225 15.01 -8.58 -12.57
N PRO A 226 14.43 -7.48 -13.10
CA PRO A 226 15.12 -6.67 -14.12
C PRO A 226 16.37 -5.97 -13.58
N LEU A 227 16.42 -5.63 -12.28
CA LEU A 227 17.60 -5.03 -11.66
C LEU A 227 18.75 -6.04 -11.57
N GLY A 228 18.43 -7.28 -11.17
CA GLY A 228 19.40 -8.37 -11.11
C GLY A 228 19.95 -8.75 -12.49
N GLU A 229 19.11 -8.74 -13.53
CA GLU A 229 19.54 -8.93 -14.93
C GLU A 229 20.55 -7.86 -15.40
N MET A 230 20.50 -6.66 -14.80
CA MET A 230 21.42 -5.56 -15.04
C MET A 230 22.64 -5.55 -14.09
N GLY A 231 22.74 -6.54 -13.20
CA GLY A 231 23.83 -6.65 -12.22
C GLY A 231 23.74 -5.65 -11.06
N ILE A 232 22.56 -5.09 -10.80
CA ILE A 232 22.32 -4.19 -9.67
C ILE A 232 21.90 -5.02 -8.46
N GLU A 233 22.63 -4.86 -7.35
CA GLU A 233 22.26 -5.44 -6.07
C GLU A 233 21.08 -4.65 -5.49
N ALA A 234 19.98 -5.32 -5.22
CA ALA A 234 18.77 -4.68 -4.73
C ALA A 234 17.94 -5.61 -3.86
N SER A 235 17.19 -5.02 -2.92
CA SER A 235 16.18 -5.70 -2.11
C SER A 235 14.86 -4.95 -2.20
N ALA A 236 13.75 -5.67 -2.04
CA ALA A 236 12.42 -5.10 -2.13
C ALA A 236 11.60 -5.45 -0.89
N LYS A 237 10.71 -4.53 -0.51
CA LYS A 237 9.68 -4.77 0.50
C LYS A 237 8.34 -4.25 0.02
N VAL A 238 7.34 -5.13 -0.01
CA VAL A 238 5.96 -4.76 -0.35
C VAL A 238 5.14 -4.65 0.94
N LEU A 239 4.67 -3.44 1.23
CA LEU A 239 3.74 -3.13 2.31
C LEU A 239 2.32 -3.17 1.77
N HIS A 240 1.75 -4.38 1.72
CA HIS A 240 0.41 -4.59 1.20
C HIS A 240 -0.67 -4.03 2.15
N CYS A 241 -1.22 -2.87 1.81
CA CYS A 241 -2.18 -2.12 2.63
C CYS A 241 -3.62 -2.68 2.57
N TYR A 242 -3.77 -3.94 2.17
CA TYR A 242 -5.03 -4.66 2.15
C TYR A 242 -5.17 -5.57 3.38
N ARG A 243 -6.39 -5.65 3.92
CA ARG A 243 -6.73 -6.62 4.95
C ARG A 243 -8.18 -7.05 4.88
N LYS A 244 -8.40 -8.36 5.09
CA LYS A 244 -9.72 -8.90 5.42
C LYS A 244 -9.96 -8.75 6.91
N VAL A 245 -11.02 -8.02 7.26
CA VAL A 245 -11.38 -7.68 8.64
C VAL A 245 -12.68 -8.38 9.00
N VAL A 246 -12.71 -9.03 10.15
CA VAL A 246 -13.95 -9.54 10.77
C VAL A 246 -14.32 -8.56 11.87
N THR A 247 -15.44 -7.87 11.71
CA THR A 247 -15.94 -6.89 12.67
C THR A 247 -16.54 -7.57 13.90
N THR A 248 -16.78 -6.82 14.97
CA THR A 248 -17.36 -7.34 16.22
C THR A 248 -18.77 -7.93 16.07
N ASN A 249 -19.51 -7.51 15.04
CA ASN A 249 -20.81 -8.08 14.66
C ASN A 249 -20.72 -9.20 13.61
N GLY A 250 -19.52 -9.69 13.31
CA GLY A 250 -19.30 -10.82 12.40
C GLY A 250 -19.35 -10.49 10.91
N LEU A 251 -19.38 -9.22 10.52
CA LEU A 251 -19.26 -8.83 9.11
C LEU A 251 -17.83 -9.04 8.65
N VAL A 252 -17.69 -9.63 7.46
CA VAL A 252 -16.39 -9.81 6.80
C VAL A 252 -16.24 -8.70 5.76
N LEU A 253 -15.27 -7.81 5.98
CA LEU A 253 -14.99 -6.67 5.12
C LEU A 253 -13.61 -6.84 4.46
N GLN A 254 -13.50 -6.44 3.20
CA GLN A 254 -12.23 -6.24 2.51
C GLN A 254 -11.88 -4.76 2.61
N VAL A 255 -10.73 -4.46 3.21
CA VAL A 255 -10.40 -3.11 3.67
C VAL A 255 -9.00 -2.72 3.19
N GLY A 256 -8.90 -1.54 2.59
CA GLY A 256 -7.65 -0.82 2.42
C GLY A 256 -7.40 -0.12 3.73
N MET A 257 -6.43 -0.59 4.51
CA MET A 257 -6.22 -0.14 5.90
C MET A 257 -5.29 1.06 6.00
N GLY A 258 -4.73 1.50 4.88
CA GLY A 258 -3.66 2.48 4.83
C GLY A 258 -2.35 1.96 5.42
N LEU A 259 -1.35 2.85 5.52
CA LEU A 259 -0.08 2.56 6.18
C LEU A 259 -0.29 2.43 7.70
N SER A 260 -0.51 1.21 8.19
CA SER A 260 -0.71 0.95 9.62
C SER A 260 0.59 1.03 10.42
N ASN A 261 0.49 1.00 11.75
CA ASN A 261 1.70 0.98 12.59
C ASN A 261 2.52 -0.30 12.39
N GLY A 262 1.87 -1.45 12.17
CA GLY A 262 2.54 -2.70 11.85
C GLY A 262 3.33 -2.60 10.56
N LEU A 263 2.70 -2.12 9.48
CA LEU A 263 3.37 -1.94 8.18
C LEU A 263 4.52 -0.91 8.26
N LEU A 264 4.32 0.18 9.01
CA LEU A 264 5.38 1.17 9.23
C LEU A 264 6.57 0.57 10.00
N LYS A 265 6.31 -0.26 11.02
CA LYS A 265 7.36 -0.96 11.77
C LYS A 265 8.14 -1.91 10.86
N ASP A 266 7.46 -2.73 10.07
CA ASP A 266 8.08 -3.67 9.13
C ASP A 266 8.97 -2.93 8.13
N ALA A 267 8.53 -1.78 7.64
CA ALA A 267 9.30 -0.93 6.74
C ALA A 267 10.57 -0.36 7.40
N LYS A 268 10.47 0.12 8.65
CA LYS A 268 11.61 0.62 9.42
C LYS A 268 12.64 -0.48 9.70
N GLU A 269 12.17 -1.69 10.01
CA GLU A 269 13.05 -2.87 10.19
C GLU A 269 13.79 -3.23 8.89
N PHE A 270 13.09 -3.22 7.75
CA PHE A 270 13.69 -3.41 6.43
C PHE A 270 14.76 -2.35 6.10
N LEU A 271 14.45 -1.07 6.37
CA LEU A 271 15.39 0.03 6.14
C LEU A 271 16.62 -0.03 7.04
N SER A 272 16.46 -0.44 8.29
CA SER A 272 17.53 -0.51 9.29
C SER A 272 18.51 -1.66 9.07
N ASN A 273 18.12 -2.72 8.37
CA ASN A 273 18.87 -3.97 8.36
C ASN A 273 19.31 -4.39 6.95
N PRO A 274 20.42 -3.83 6.42
CA PRO A 274 20.86 -4.07 5.04
C PRO A 274 21.29 -5.52 4.77
N ASN A 275 21.64 -6.29 5.81
CA ASN A 275 22.24 -7.62 5.65
C ASN A 275 21.47 -8.73 6.37
N SER A 276 20.19 -8.51 6.74
CA SER A 276 19.50 -9.54 7.50
C SER A 276 18.90 -10.60 6.60
N PRO A 277 19.45 -11.83 6.59
CA PRO A 277 18.70 -12.98 6.09
C PRO A 277 17.40 -13.23 6.90
N GLU A 278 17.16 -12.51 8.00
CA GLU A 278 15.90 -12.59 8.76
C GLU A 278 14.74 -11.82 8.14
N ALA A 279 14.92 -11.07 7.05
CA ALA A 279 13.78 -10.68 6.21
C ALA A 279 13.03 -11.91 5.65
N MET A 280 13.63 -13.12 5.72
CA MET A 280 13.01 -14.42 5.44
C MET A 280 12.37 -15.10 6.66
N LYS A 281 12.37 -14.50 7.86
CA LYS A 281 11.54 -15.03 8.95
C LYS A 281 10.09 -14.72 8.62
N LYS A 282 9.45 -15.70 7.97
CA LYS A 282 8.00 -15.74 7.72
C LYS A 282 7.28 -15.11 8.92
N PRO A 283 6.50 -14.02 8.75
CA PRO A 283 5.40 -13.79 9.68
C PRO A 283 4.64 -15.12 9.77
N PRO A 284 4.18 -15.55 10.96
CA PRO A 284 3.44 -16.80 11.07
C PRO A 284 2.40 -16.78 9.96
N PRO A 285 2.34 -17.85 9.10
CA PRO A 285 1.49 -17.84 7.92
C PRO A 285 0.14 -17.33 8.37
N TYR A 286 -0.40 -16.32 7.68
CA TYR A 286 -1.75 -15.86 7.94
C TYR A 286 -2.64 -17.10 7.84
N ARG A 287 -2.96 -17.68 8.99
CA ARG A 287 -3.93 -18.74 9.08
C ARG A 287 -5.21 -17.98 8.84
N GLU A 288 -5.78 -18.15 7.65
CA GLU A 288 -7.20 -17.84 7.50
C GLU A 288 -7.87 -18.43 8.74
N PRO A 289 -8.53 -17.61 9.58
CA PRO A 289 -9.28 -18.17 10.68
C PRO A 289 -10.17 -19.26 10.06
N PRO A 290 -10.26 -20.44 10.69
CA PRO A 290 -11.12 -21.50 10.17
C PRO A 290 -12.44 -20.84 9.80
N ILE A 291 -12.93 -21.13 8.60
CA ILE A 291 -14.24 -20.64 8.15
C ILE A 291 -15.24 -21.24 9.14
N GLU A 292 -15.47 -20.54 10.26
CA GLU A 292 -16.58 -20.81 11.14
C GLU A 292 -17.79 -20.55 10.25
N LYS A 293 -18.42 -21.64 9.82
CA LYS A 293 -19.68 -21.55 9.10
C LYS A 293 -20.55 -20.63 9.93
N SER A 294 -20.91 -19.50 9.34
CA SER A 294 -21.85 -18.57 9.96
C SER A 294 -23.05 -19.39 10.46
N PHE A 295 -23.55 -19.08 11.65
CA PHE A 295 -24.73 -19.74 12.22
C PHE A 295 -25.89 -19.84 11.20
N PHE A 296 -25.99 -18.88 10.28
CA PHE A 296 -26.95 -18.88 9.18
C PHE A 296 -26.67 -19.90 8.07
N GLN A 297 -25.40 -20.20 7.76
CA GLN A 297 -25.03 -21.30 6.84
C GLN A 297 -25.31 -22.68 7.43
N LEU A 298 -25.19 -22.83 8.76
CA LEU A 298 -25.57 -24.06 9.45
C LEU A 298 -27.09 -24.30 9.38
N LEU A 299 -27.91 -23.26 9.51
CA LEU A 299 -29.37 -23.38 9.40
C LEU A 299 -29.86 -23.74 8.00
N ALA A 300 -29.17 -23.26 6.95
CA ALA A 300 -29.50 -23.60 5.56
C ALA A 300 -29.16 -25.05 5.17
N THR A 301 -28.48 -25.82 6.03
CA THR A 301 -28.16 -27.23 5.79
C THR A 301 -29.21 -28.19 6.40
N PHE A 302 -30.19 -27.66 7.13
CA PHE A 302 -31.25 -28.43 7.80
C PHE A 302 -32.67 -28.07 7.31
N ALA A 303 -32.79 -27.35 6.19
CA ALA A 303 -34.04 -27.13 5.46
C ALA A 303 -33.95 -27.83 4.09
#